data_AF-A0A815XHT9-F1
#
_entry.id   AF-A0A815XHT9-F1
#
_cell.length_a   1.000
_cell.length_b   1.000
_cell.length_c   1.000
_cell.angle_alpha   90.00
_cell.angle_beta   90.00
_cell.angle_gamma   90.00
#
_symmetry.space_group_name_H-M   'P 1'
#
loop_
_entity.id
_entity.type
_entity.pdbx_description
1 polymer ?
#
loop_
_entity_poly.entity_id
_entity_poly.type
_entity_poly.pdbx_seq_one_letter_code
_entity_poly.pdbx_strand_id
1 'polypeptide(L)'
;MTNAITPLVYGLLIGKSAEDYNLFFEKVSEQDNFQPESIMTDFETGTIKSVKDMLPNILHKDQIIIGFDLICDQFDDDADDLLEYFERACICVPKRRGTGRKKPQVDHRLWNIHDRVVAIVPRPNNSVEDWHNAFADRVPISHPTIVKLGEKIRREQSKFEVDMTKILQRHDIKTKKACYRKSDERITRLANSFDPTQLDQV
;
A
#
# COMPACT_ATOMS: atom_id res chain seq x y z
N MET A 1 6.08 10.42 -16.93
CA MET A 1 5.34 9.17 -17.15
C MET A 1 4.08 9.23 -16.32
N THR A 2 2.92 8.93 -16.90
CA THR A 2 1.66 8.88 -16.16
C THR A 2 1.69 7.72 -15.18
N ASN A 3 1.47 8.00 -13.89
CA ASN A 3 1.16 6.99 -12.87
C ASN A 3 -0.25 6.45 -13.09
N ALA A 4 -0.44 5.77 -14.21
CA ALA A 4 -1.66 5.03 -14.49
C ALA A 4 -1.60 3.71 -13.70
N ILE A 5 -2.70 3.42 -13.00
CA ILE A 5 -2.84 2.20 -12.21
C ILE A 5 -3.80 1.33 -12.99
N THR A 6 -3.28 0.23 -13.51
CA THR A 6 -4.03 -0.72 -14.33
C THR A 6 -4.14 -2.03 -13.57
N PRO A 7 -5.34 -2.54 -13.29
CA PRO A 7 -5.50 -3.87 -12.71
C PRO A 7 -5.03 -4.92 -13.73
N LEU A 8 -4.12 -5.80 -13.31
CA LEU A 8 -3.55 -6.85 -14.17
C LEU A 8 -4.11 -8.24 -13.84
N VAL A 9 -4.37 -8.51 -12.56
CA VAL A 9 -4.82 -9.80 -12.07
C VAL A 9 -6.03 -9.60 -11.16
N TYR A 10 -7.03 -10.47 -11.30
CA TYR A 10 -8.19 -10.53 -10.42
C TYR A 10 -8.20 -11.88 -9.71
N GLY A 11 -8.26 -11.86 -8.38
CA GLY A 11 -8.42 -13.05 -7.54
C GLY A 11 -9.79 -13.09 -6.89
N LEU A 12 -10.55 -14.16 -7.11
CA LEU A 12 -11.76 -14.44 -6.32
C LEU A 12 -11.37 -15.43 -5.22
N LEU A 13 -11.20 -14.92 -4.00
CA LEU A 13 -10.76 -15.71 -2.85
C LEU A 13 -11.96 -16.22 -2.05
N ILE A 14 -11.80 -17.41 -1.47
CA ILE A 14 -12.83 -18.07 -0.65
C ILE A 14 -12.83 -17.51 0.78
N GLY A 15 -11.70 -16.95 1.20
CA GLY A 15 -11.53 -16.32 2.50
C GLY A 15 -10.50 -15.19 2.47
N LYS A 16 -10.14 -14.73 3.66
CA LYS A 16 -9.16 -13.65 3.91
C LYS A 16 -8.01 -14.11 4.80
N SER A 17 -7.78 -15.43 4.86
CA SER A 17 -6.70 -16.00 5.65
C SER A 17 -5.35 -15.82 4.95
N ALA A 18 -4.25 -15.98 5.69
CA ALA A 18 -2.91 -15.96 5.08
C ALA A 18 -2.76 -17.09 4.07
N GLU A 19 -3.37 -18.25 4.32
CA GLU A 19 -3.38 -19.40 3.43
C GLU A 19 -4.08 -19.10 2.09
N ASP A 20 -5.22 -18.40 2.13
CA ASP A 20 -5.95 -17.97 0.91
C ASP A 20 -5.09 -17.03 0.05
N TYR A 21 -4.43 -16.05 0.69
CA TYR A 21 -3.55 -15.12 -0.01
C TYR A 21 -2.27 -15.78 -0.54
N ASN A 22 -1.68 -16.72 0.21
CA ASN A 22 -0.51 -17.48 -0.25
C ASN A 22 -0.80 -18.25 -1.54
N LEU A 23 -1.96 -18.91 -1.61
CA LEU A 23 -2.38 -19.63 -2.82
C LEU A 23 -2.54 -18.67 -4.01
N PHE A 24 -3.09 -17.48 -3.78
CA PHE A 24 -3.19 -16.45 -4.81
C PHE A 24 -1.82 -16.00 -5.32
N PHE A 25 -0.89 -15.65 -4.42
CA PHE A 25 0.45 -15.21 -4.81
C PHE A 25 1.26 -16.32 -5.48
N GLU A 26 1.11 -17.57 -5.05
CA GLU A 26 1.72 -18.72 -5.73
C GLU A 26 1.24 -18.78 -7.19
N LYS A 27 -0.08 -18.70 -7.42
CA LYS A 27 -0.64 -18.69 -8.77
C LYS A 27 -0.20 -17.49 -9.60
N VAL A 28 -0.05 -16.31 -8.99
CA VAL A 28 0.50 -15.13 -9.69
C VAL A 28 1.97 -15.33 -10.03
N SER A 29 2.77 -15.91 -9.12
CA SER A 29 4.21 -16.16 -9.33
C SER A 29 4.51 -17.22 -10.40
N GLU A 30 3.57 -18.14 -10.62
CA GLU A 30 3.61 -19.09 -11.74
C GLU A 30 3.39 -18.41 -13.10
N GLN A 31 2.76 -17.24 -13.13
CA GLN A 31 2.50 -16.48 -14.36
C GLN A 31 3.62 -15.44 -14.59
N ASP A 32 4.35 -15.61 -15.69
CA ASP A 32 5.46 -14.74 -16.10
C ASP A 32 6.59 -14.60 -15.05
N ASN A 33 7.63 -13.84 -15.38
CA ASN A 33 8.75 -13.55 -14.47
C ASN A 33 8.34 -12.50 -13.42
N PHE A 34 7.31 -12.79 -12.60
CA PHE A 34 6.74 -11.86 -11.63
C PHE A 34 7.73 -11.57 -10.48
N GLN A 35 8.46 -10.47 -10.60
CA GLN A 35 9.44 -9.99 -9.63
C GLN A 35 9.17 -8.50 -9.33
N PRO A 36 8.15 -8.18 -8.51
CA PRO A 36 7.77 -6.79 -8.25
C PRO A 36 8.85 -6.07 -7.43
N GLU A 37 9.21 -4.85 -7.85
CA GLU A 37 10.13 -3.99 -7.09
C GLU A 37 9.52 -3.45 -5.79
N SER A 38 8.18 -3.35 -5.74
CA SER A 38 7.46 -2.91 -4.55
C SER A 38 6.06 -3.51 -4.51
N ILE A 39 5.55 -3.71 -3.29
CA ILE A 39 4.17 -4.13 -3.05
C ILE A 39 3.49 -3.12 -2.13
N MET A 40 2.18 -3.04 -2.23
CA MET A 40 1.33 -2.23 -1.34
C MET A 40 0.08 -3.03 -1.11
N THR A 41 -0.22 -3.27 0.16
CA THR A 41 -1.37 -4.06 0.58
C THR A 41 -2.18 -3.28 1.58
N ASP A 42 -3.41 -3.71 1.81
CA ASP A 42 -4.13 -3.25 2.99
C ASP A 42 -3.42 -3.72 4.27
N PHE A 43 -3.77 -3.08 5.39
CA PHE A 43 -3.25 -3.43 6.71
C PHE A 43 -3.89 -4.74 7.26
N GLU A 44 -4.41 -5.59 6.38
CA GLU A 44 -4.97 -6.87 6.78
C GLU A 44 -3.85 -7.82 7.23
N THR A 45 -4.02 -8.40 8.42
CA THR A 45 -2.99 -9.23 9.06
C THR A 45 -2.60 -10.44 8.20
N GLY A 46 -3.56 -11.02 7.47
CA GLY A 46 -3.33 -12.16 6.56
C GLY A 46 -2.41 -11.77 5.39
N THR A 47 -2.72 -10.64 4.75
CA THR A 47 -1.94 -10.10 3.63
C THR A 47 -0.52 -9.72 4.07
N ILE A 48 -0.38 -9.05 5.21
CA ILE A 48 0.92 -8.67 5.80
C ILE A 48 1.81 -9.91 6.04
N LYS A 49 1.24 -10.98 6.59
CA LYS A 49 1.97 -12.22 6.86
C LYS A 49 2.42 -12.90 5.56
N SER A 50 1.52 -12.99 4.58
CA SER A 50 1.81 -13.58 3.27
C SER A 50 2.93 -12.85 2.52
N VAL A 51 2.86 -11.51 2.47
CA VAL A 51 3.89 -10.69 1.80
C VAL A 51 5.26 -10.87 2.45
N LYS A 52 5.32 -10.96 3.78
CA LYS A 52 6.56 -11.15 4.52
C LYS A 52 7.22 -12.50 4.23
N ASP A 53 6.41 -13.54 4.05
CA ASP A 53 6.90 -14.89 3.75
C ASP A 53 7.34 -15.01 2.27
N MET A 54 6.62 -14.34 1.36
CA MET A 54 6.82 -14.49 -0.09
C MET A 54 7.77 -13.45 -0.73
N LEU A 55 8.00 -12.29 -0.10
CA LEU A 55 8.79 -11.18 -0.65
C LEU A 55 9.83 -10.63 0.36
N PRO A 56 10.88 -11.40 0.72
CA PRO A 56 11.81 -11.05 1.80
C PRO A 56 12.78 -9.89 1.48
N ASN A 57 12.94 -9.52 0.20
CA ASN A 57 14.03 -8.64 -0.28
C ASN A 57 13.73 -7.13 -0.25
N ILE A 58 12.60 -6.69 0.30
CA ILE A 58 12.22 -5.27 0.33
C ILE A 58 12.94 -4.57 1.51
N LEU A 59 13.77 -3.55 1.27
CA LEU A 59 14.73 -2.94 2.23
C LEU A 59 14.11 -1.86 3.16
N HIS A 60 14.78 -1.56 4.29
CA HIS A 60 14.31 -0.73 5.43
C HIS A 60 15.01 0.65 5.54
N LYS A 61 14.34 1.62 6.19
CA LYS A 61 14.93 2.87 6.72
C LYS A 61 14.55 3.06 8.20
N ASP A 62 15.56 3.29 9.04
CA ASP A 62 15.48 3.31 10.52
C ASP A 62 14.97 4.63 11.14
N GLN A 63 14.62 5.63 10.32
CA GLN A 63 14.33 7.00 10.78
C GLN A 63 12.94 7.19 11.40
N ILE A 64 12.05 6.21 11.24
CA ILE A 64 10.68 6.24 11.78
C ILE A 64 10.68 6.31 13.31
N ILE A 65 11.63 5.61 13.95
CA ILE A 65 11.69 5.51 15.41
C ILE A 65 12.05 6.87 16.02
N ILE A 66 13.09 7.53 15.49
CA ILE A 66 13.53 8.84 15.96
C ILE A 66 12.43 9.89 15.75
N GLY A 67 11.75 9.84 14.59
CA GLY A 67 10.64 10.75 14.32
C GLY A 67 9.45 10.56 15.27
N PHE A 68 9.14 9.33 15.67
CA PHE A 68 8.08 9.07 16.65
C PHE A 68 8.43 9.62 18.03
N ASP A 69 9.64 9.36 18.52
CA ASP A 69 10.10 9.81 19.83
C ASP A 69 10.04 11.36 19.92
N LEU A 70 10.45 12.09 18.87
CA LEU A 70 10.36 13.56 18.79
C LEU A 70 8.92 14.10 18.79
N ILE A 71 7.99 13.34 18.21
CA ILE A 71 6.59 13.74 18.09
C ILE A 71 5.84 13.49 19.40
N CYS A 72 6.17 12.41 20.12
CA CYS A 72 5.59 12.11 21.44
C CYS A 72 5.76 13.29 22.41
N ASP A 73 6.94 13.93 22.41
CA ASP A 73 7.24 15.09 23.25
C ASP A 73 6.39 16.35 22.93
N GLN A 74 5.62 16.34 21.83
CA GLN A 74 4.75 17.44 21.41
C GLN A 74 3.27 17.19 21.75
N PHE A 75 2.90 16.01 22.22
CA PHE A 75 1.52 15.65 22.55
C PHE A 75 1.25 15.82 24.05
N ASP A 76 0.03 16.26 24.38
CA ASP A 76 -0.46 16.29 25.76
C ASP A 76 -0.85 14.87 26.23
N ASP A 77 -0.89 14.66 27.56
CA ASP A 77 -1.21 13.38 28.21
C ASP A 77 -2.53 12.73 27.73
N ASP A 78 -3.47 13.52 27.19
CA ASP A 78 -4.73 13.04 26.60
C ASP A 78 -4.52 12.14 25.36
N ALA A 79 -3.33 12.16 24.77
CA ALA A 79 -2.96 11.33 23.62
C ALA A 79 -2.25 10.02 23.99
N ASP A 80 -2.00 9.75 25.28
CA ASP A 80 -1.23 8.58 25.74
C ASP A 80 -1.77 7.25 25.19
N ASP A 81 -3.09 7.06 25.22
CA ASP A 81 -3.73 5.84 24.70
C ASP A 81 -3.47 5.65 23.19
N LEU A 82 -3.45 6.77 22.44
CA LEU A 82 -3.19 6.78 21.00
C LEU A 82 -1.71 6.52 20.71
N LEU A 83 -0.81 7.16 21.47
CA LEU A 83 0.63 6.98 21.35
C LEU A 83 1.03 5.55 21.72
N GLU A 84 0.48 4.97 22.80
CA GLU A 84 0.74 3.59 23.18
C GLU A 84 0.24 2.61 22.09
N TYR A 85 -0.96 2.85 21.54
CA TYR A 85 -1.47 2.05 20.44
C TYR A 85 -0.53 2.10 19.22
N PHE A 86 -0.12 3.31 18.82
CA PHE A 86 0.72 3.52 17.65
C PHE A 86 2.14 2.95 17.86
N GLU A 87 2.73 3.15 19.04
CA GLU A 87 4.03 2.58 19.40
C GLU A 87 3.98 1.05 19.33
N ARG A 88 2.91 0.44 19.88
CA ARG A 88 2.74 -1.01 19.91
C ARG A 88 2.50 -1.62 18.53
N ALA A 89 1.68 -0.98 17.71
CA ALA A 89 1.28 -1.51 16.40
C ALA A 89 2.31 -1.23 15.30
N CYS A 90 2.87 -0.01 15.29
CA CYS A 90 3.58 0.54 14.14
C CYS A 90 5.09 0.78 14.36
N ILE A 91 5.56 1.10 15.58
CA ILE A 91 6.94 1.57 15.83
C ILE A 91 7.83 0.55 16.57
N CYS A 92 7.25 -0.21 17.51
CA CYS A 92 7.84 -1.16 18.47
C CYS A 92 7.96 -0.65 19.92
N VAL A 93 7.43 -1.45 20.86
CA VAL A 93 7.63 -1.26 22.31
C VAL A 93 9.08 -1.63 22.72
N PRO A 94 9.77 -0.82 23.54
CA PRO A 94 11.02 -1.19 24.20
C PRO A 94 10.89 -2.50 24.98
N LYS A 95 11.91 -3.36 24.97
CA LYS A 95 11.88 -4.56 25.82
C LYS A 95 11.92 -4.14 27.29
N ARG A 96 10.98 -4.64 28.10
CA ARG A 96 10.95 -4.43 29.56
C ARG A 96 12.23 -4.92 30.28
N ARG A 97 13.00 -5.83 29.66
CA ARG A 97 14.33 -6.29 30.12
C ARG A 97 15.24 -6.58 28.93
N GLY A 98 16.47 -6.06 28.97
CA GLY A 98 17.51 -6.24 27.93
C GLY A 98 17.60 -5.06 26.95
N THR A 99 18.67 -5.01 26.17
CA THR A 99 18.85 -4.01 25.10
C THR A 99 18.03 -4.39 23.86
N GLY A 100 17.32 -3.41 23.29
CA GLY A 100 16.58 -3.54 22.04
C GLY A 100 15.05 -3.44 22.16
N ARG A 101 14.38 -3.29 21.01
CA ARG A 101 12.92 -3.20 20.90
C ARG A 101 12.30 -4.54 20.48
N LYS A 102 11.00 -4.76 20.75
CA LYS A 102 10.26 -5.91 20.16
C LYS A 102 10.11 -5.70 18.65
N LYS A 103 9.86 -6.77 17.86
CA LYS A 103 9.57 -6.61 16.42
C LYS A 103 8.15 -6.02 16.26
N PRO A 104 7.90 -5.10 15.30
CA PRO A 104 6.58 -4.47 15.19
C PRO A 104 5.58 -5.49 14.64
N GLN A 105 4.29 -5.29 14.93
CA GLN A 105 3.23 -6.13 14.37
C GLN A 105 3.16 -5.98 12.85
N VAL A 106 3.35 -4.75 12.36
CA VAL A 106 3.46 -4.45 10.93
C VAL A 106 4.88 -3.95 10.64
N ASP A 107 5.58 -4.62 9.73
CA ASP A 107 6.92 -4.21 9.33
C ASP A 107 6.88 -2.81 8.69
N HIS A 108 7.80 -1.91 9.05
CA HIS A 108 7.84 -0.55 8.49
C HIS A 108 7.94 -0.56 6.96
N ARG A 109 8.49 -1.61 6.36
CA ARG A 109 8.56 -1.80 4.90
C ARG A 109 7.19 -1.85 4.23
N LEU A 110 6.18 -2.32 4.94
CA LEU A 110 4.84 -2.52 4.40
C LEU A 110 3.97 -1.27 4.49
N TRP A 111 4.31 -0.34 5.38
CA TRP A 111 3.50 0.85 5.64
C TRP A 111 4.21 2.19 5.40
N ASN A 112 5.54 2.22 5.40
CA ASN A 112 6.28 3.44 5.10
C ASN A 112 6.15 3.79 3.61
N ILE A 113 5.56 4.94 3.33
CA ILE A 113 5.34 5.46 1.98
C ILE A 113 6.41 6.47 1.53
N HIS A 114 7.43 6.75 2.35
CA HIS A 114 8.46 7.75 2.05
C HIS A 114 9.14 7.49 0.71
N ASP A 115 9.67 6.28 0.51
CA ASP A 115 10.39 5.94 -0.72
C ASP A 115 9.46 5.96 -1.94
N ARG A 116 8.17 5.65 -1.75
CA ARG A 116 7.13 5.81 -2.79
C ARG A 116 6.88 7.26 -3.17
N VAL A 117 6.85 8.16 -2.18
CA VAL A 117 6.67 9.60 -2.38
C VAL A 117 7.84 10.18 -3.18
N VAL A 118 9.08 9.79 -2.84
CA VAL A 118 10.31 10.24 -3.51
C VAL A 118 10.40 9.68 -4.92
N ALA A 119 10.09 8.39 -5.12
CA ALA A 119 10.07 7.77 -6.44
C ALA A 119 8.90 8.24 -7.33
N ILE A 120 8.01 9.10 -6.81
CA ILE A 120 6.80 9.56 -7.48
C ILE A 120 6.00 8.36 -7.99
N VAL A 121 5.84 7.33 -7.16
CA VAL A 121 4.96 6.19 -7.44
C VAL A 121 3.67 6.32 -6.61
N PRO A 122 2.57 5.62 -6.97
CA PRO A 122 1.31 5.69 -6.23
C PRO A 122 1.47 5.41 -4.73
N ARG A 123 0.81 6.25 -3.89
CA ARG A 123 1.03 6.34 -2.43
C ARG A 123 0.01 5.56 -1.56
N PRO A 124 -1.28 5.41 -1.94
CA PRO A 124 -2.20 4.54 -1.20
C PRO A 124 -2.97 3.54 -2.08
N ASN A 125 -3.55 2.53 -1.42
CA ASN A 125 -4.53 1.59 -1.98
C ASN A 125 -5.79 2.29 -2.53
N ASN A 126 -5.95 3.61 -2.37
CA ASN A 126 -7.10 4.38 -2.85
C ASN A 126 -7.48 4.05 -4.27
N SER A 127 -6.53 3.78 -5.17
CA SER A 127 -6.86 3.40 -6.54
C SER A 127 -7.56 2.04 -6.63
N VAL A 128 -7.17 1.10 -5.76
CA VAL A 128 -7.77 -0.21 -5.61
C VAL A 128 -9.13 -0.07 -4.93
N GLU A 129 -9.24 0.71 -3.86
CA GLU A 129 -10.52 1.01 -3.18
C GLU A 129 -11.50 1.75 -4.11
N ASP A 130 -11.05 2.79 -4.80
CA ASP A 130 -11.81 3.52 -5.82
C ASP A 130 -12.24 2.58 -6.94
N TRP A 131 -11.38 1.62 -7.33
CA TRP A 131 -11.76 0.60 -8.30
C TRP A 131 -12.82 -0.33 -7.73
N HIS A 132 -12.67 -0.84 -6.50
CA HIS A 132 -13.67 -1.68 -5.85
C HIS A 132 -15.02 -0.97 -5.71
N ASN A 133 -15.02 0.30 -5.29
CA ASN A 133 -16.22 1.14 -5.19
C ASN A 133 -16.86 1.33 -6.57
N ALA A 134 -16.07 1.68 -7.58
CA ALA A 134 -16.58 1.85 -8.94
C ALA A 134 -17.04 0.52 -9.57
N PHE A 135 -16.46 -0.61 -9.17
CA PHE A 135 -16.86 -1.94 -9.60
C PHE A 135 -18.17 -2.37 -8.91
N ALA A 136 -18.31 -2.13 -7.61
CA ALA A 136 -19.53 -2.35 -6.85
C ALA A 136 -20.71 -1.57 -7.45
N ASP A 137 -20.50 -0.30 -7.81
CA ASP A 137 -21.50 0.51 -8.52
C ASP A 137 -21.89 -0.09 -9.88
N ARG A 138 -20.93 -0.68 -10.60
CA ARG A 138 -21.17 -1.33 -11.92
C ARG A 138 -21.82 -2.70 -11.81
N VAL A 139 -21.76 -3.33 -10.64
CA VAL A 139 -22.42 -4.59 -10.30
C VAL A 139 -23.49 -4.29 -9.25
N PRO A 140 -24.64 -3.66 -9.62
CA PRO A 140 -25.70 -3.28 -8.69
C PRO A 140 -26.56 -4.51 -8.30
N ILE A 141 -25.91 -5.61 -7.95
CA ILE A 141 -26.51 -6.88 -7.57
C ILE A 141 -25.74 -7.37 -6.35
N SER A 142 -26.42 -7.51 -5.21
CA SER A 142 -25.76 -7.93 -3.96
C SER A 142 -25.20 -9.36 -4.04
N HIS A 143 -25.83 -10.23 -4.84
CA HIS A 143 -25.44 -11.63 -5.02
C HIS A 143 -25.49 -12.02 -6.51
N PRO A 144 -24.53 -11.57 -7.32
CA PRO A 144 -24.49 -11.92 -8.73
C PRO A 144 -24.19 -13.42 -8.89
N THR A 145 -24.85 -14.06 -9.87
CA THR A 145 -24.43 -15.42 -10.28
C THR A 145 -23.04 -15.36 -10.89
N ILE A 146 -22.30 -16.47 -10.84
CA ILE A 146 -20.94 -16.54 -11.41
C ILE A 146 -20.88 -16.09 -12.88
N VAL A 147 -21.93 -16.37 -13.65
CA VAL A 147 -22.07 -15.94 -15.05
C VAL A 147 -22.17 -14.42 -15.15
N LYS A 148 -23.04 -13.79 -14.37
CA LYS A 148 -23.19 -12.32 -14.35
C LYS A 148 -21.92 -11.63 -13.86
N LEU A 149 -21.25 -12.20 -12.86
CA LEU A 149 -19.98 -11.70 -12.37
C LEU A 149 -18.91 -11.78 -13.48
N GLY A 150 -18.80 -12.93 -14.16
CA GLY A 150 -17.88 -13.14 -15.27
C GLY A 150 -18.12 -12.17 -16.44
N GLU A 151 -19.37 -11.89 -16.79
CA GLU A 151 -19.71 -10.88 -17.80
C GLU A 151 -19.25 -9.48 -17.40
N LYS A 152 -19.37 -9.12 -16.11
CA LYS A 152 -18.96 -7.81 -15.60
C LYS A 152 -17.44 -7.66 -15.55
N ILE A 153 -16.73 -8.70 -15.10
CA ILE A 153 -15.27 -8.75 -15.14
C ILE A 153 -14.78 -8.63 -16.58
N ARG A 154 -15.42 -9.33 -17.55
CA ARG A 154 -15.05 -9.22 -18.97
C ARG A 154 -15.19 -7.81 -19.51
N ARG A 155 -16.26 -7.09 -19.14
CA ARG A 155 -16.45 -5.67 -19.55
C ARG A 155 -15.38 -4.76 -18.95
N GLU A 156 -14.99 -5.00 -17.71
CA GLU A 156 -13.87 -4.28 -17.09
C GLU A 156 -12.57 -4.57 -17.82
N GLN A 157 -12.27 -5.84 -18.10
CA GLN A 157 -11.09 -6.24 -18.87
C GLN A 157 -11.03 -5.54 -20.23
N SER A 158 -12.12 -5.52 -21.01
CA SER A 158 -12.13 -4.84 -22.31
C SER A 158 -11.85 -3.33 -22.20
N LYS A 159 -12.30 -2.69 -21.12
CA LYS A 159 -11.97 -1.28 -20.86
C LYS A 159 -10.49 -1.09 -20.55
N PHE A 160 -9.89 -1.99 -19.76
CA PHE A 160 -8.48 -1.94 -19.44
C PHE A 160 -7.58 -2.24 -20.62
N GLU A 161 -7.98 -3.12 -21.54
CA GLU A 161 -7.24 -3.37 -22.78
C GLU A 161 -7.19 -2.12 -23.68
N VAL A 162 -8.31 -1.38 -23.77
CA VAL A 162 -8.37 -0.09 -24.47
C VAL A 162 -7.45 0.93 -23.79
N ASP A 163 -7.46 0.99 -22.47
CA ASP A 163 -6.59 1.89 -21.72
C ASP A 163 -5.11 1.47 -21.88
N MET A 164 -4.76 0.20 -21.76
CA MET A 164 -3.40 -0.29 -22.01
C MET A 164 -2.91 0.07 -23.42
N THR A 165 -3.77 -0.05 -24.44
CA THR A 165 -3.46 0.37 -25.82
C THR A 165 -3.12 1.86 -25.89
N LYS A 166 -3.87 2.71 -25.18
CA LYS A 166 -3.58 4.15 -25.07
C LYS A 166 -2.24 4.41 -24.38
N ILE A 167 -1.93 3.72 -23.27
CA ILE A 167 -0.63 3.82 -22.59
C ILE A 167 0.50 3.49 -23.57
N LEU A 168 0.37 2.38 -24.31
CA LEU A 168 1.39 1.93 -25.27
C LEU A 168 1.58 2.94 -26.39
N GLN A 169 0.50 3.60 -26.81
CA GLN A 169 0.49 4.70 -27.77
C GLN A 169 0.93 6.05 -27.16
N ARG A 170 1.40 6.07 -25.90
CA ARG A 170 1.79 7.27 -25.14
C ARG A 170 0.68 8.31 -25.00
N HIS A 171 -0.58 7.88 -25.06
CA HIS A 171 -1.73 8.70 -24.74
C HIS A 171 -2.01 8.72 -23.23
N ASP A 172 -2.46 9.87 -22.73
CA ASP A 172 -2.82 10.05 -21.32
C ASP A 172 -4.20 9.46 -21.01
N ILE A 173 -4.27 8.63 -19.96
CA ILE A 173 -5.48 7.89 -19.58
C ILE A 173 -6.01 8.45 -18.26
N LYS A 174 -6.62 9.64 -18.35
CA LYS A 174 -7.20 10.39 -17.22
C LYS A 174 -6.20 10.77 -16.13
N THR A 175 -6.13 12.07 -15.90
CA THR A 175 -5.36 12.63 -14.79
C THR A 175 -6.17 12.61 -13.50
N LYS A 176 -5.49 12.41 -12.36
CA LYS A 176 -6.05 12.68 -11.03
C LYS A 176 -6.63 14.09 -11.00
N LYS A 177 -7.71 14.31 -10.22
CA LYS A 177 -8.27 15.65 -10.00
C LYS A 177 -7.17 16.62 -9.52
N ALA A 178 -7.24 17.87 -9.96
CA ALA A 178 -6.20 18.86 -9.69
C ALA A 178 -5.90 19.08 -8.19
N CYS A 179 -6.91 18.96 -7.31
CA CYS A 179 -6.73 19.05 -5.86
C CYS A 179 -5.76 17.98 -5.34
N TYR A 180 -5.92 16.72 -5.74
CA TYR A 180 -5.04 15.63 -5.34
C TYR A 180 -3.63 15.79 -5.91
N ARG A 181 -3.48 16.29 -7.14
CA ARG A 181 -2.16 16.57 -7.70
C ARG A 181 -1.40 17.63 -6.88
N LYS A 182 -2.09 18.71 -6.46
CA LYS A 182 -1.48 19.76 -5.63
C LYS A 182 -1.05 19.23 -4.27
N SER A 183 -1.88 18.40 -3.63
CA SER A 183 -1.52 17.72 -2.38
C SER A 183 -0.35 16.76 -2.62
N ASP A 184 -0.33 16.07 -3.76
CA ASP A 184 0.73 15.17 -4.12
C ASP A 184 2.08 15.90 -4.23
N GLU A 185 2.10 17.02 -4.96
CA GLU A 185 3.26 17.91 -5.12
C GLU A 185 3.76 18.51 -3.80
N ARG A 186 2.86 18.86 -2.88
CA ARG A 186 3.25 19.38 -1.54
C ARG A 186 3.97 18.32 -0.72
N ILE A 187 3.41 17.11 -0.67
CA ILE A 187 3.99 15.99 0.06
C ILE A 187 5.33 15.57 -0.53
N THR A 188 5.44 15.51 -1.87
CA THR A 188 6.72 15.23 -2.55
C THR A 188 7.77 16.29 -2.25
N ARG A 189 7.40 17.58 -2.21
CA ARG A 189 8.34 18.63 -1.80
C ARG A 189 8.83 18.45 -0.37
N LEU A 190 7.93 18.15 0.57
CA LEU A 190 8.29 17.91 1.98
C LEU A 190 9.24 16.71 2.13
N ALA A 191 8.94 15.60 1.47
CA ALA A 191 9.79 14.41 1.50
C ALA A 191 11.18 14.67 0.89
N ASN A 192 11.25 15.44 -0.20
CA ASN A 192 12.53 15.77 -0.83
C ASN A 192 13.33 16.84 -0.05
N SER A 193 12.67 17.68 0.74
CA SER A 193 13.35 18.66 1.62
C SER A 193 13.80 18.07 2.95
N PHE A 194 13.41 16.82 3.26
CA PHE A 194 13.76 16.16 4.49
C PHE A 194 15.26 15.79 4.48
N ASP A 195 16.00 16.33 5.44
CA ASP A 195 17.41 16.03 5.63
C ASP A 195 17.59 15.13 6.88
N PRO A 196 18.01 13.86 6.70
CA PRO A 196 18.35 12.94 7.79
C PRO A 196 19.20 13.54 8.91
N THR A 197 20.14 14.41 8.56
CA THR A 197 21.14 14.94 9.49
C THR A 197 20.56 15.93 10.49
N GLN A 198 19.33 16.42 10.26
CA GLN A 198 18.59 17.24 11.21
C GLN A 198 18.11 16.45 12.42
N LEU A 199 18.02 15.12 12.32
CA LEU A 199 17.61 14.25 13.42
C LEU A 199 18.78 13.83 14.32
N ASP A 200 20.03 13.94 13.85
CA ASP A 200 21.23 13.62 14.63
C ASP A 200 21.67 14.76 15.57
N GLN A 201 20.96 15.90 15.56
CA GLN A 201 21.27 17.12 16.33
C GLN A 201 20.39 17.30 17.58
N VAL A 202 19.50 16.34 17.87
CA VAL A 202 18.64 16.29 19.07
C VAL A 202 19.12 15.16 19.97
#